data_AF-A0A3M1GLY1-F1
#
_entry.id   AF-A0A3M1GLY1-F1
#
_cell.length_a   1.000
_cell.length_b   1.000
_cell.length_c   1.000
_cell.angle_alpha   90.00
_cell.angle_beta   90.00
_cell.angle_gamma   90.00
#
_symmetry.space_group_name_H-M   'P 1'
#
loop_
_entity.id
_entity.type
_entity.pdbx_description
1 polymer ?
#
loop_
_entity_poly.entity_id
_entity_poly.type
_entity_poly.pdbx_seq_one_letter_code
_entity_poly.pdbx_strand_id
1 'polypeptide(L)'
;MVDHVLFDEFIQERSIPFAPGNVLVLYTDGITEVTNESGKEFSSHRLLDVVRRARDQLAIEIGDAVFDAASRFAGGRARQDDQTLIVVKRTG
;
A
#
# COMPACT_ATOMS: atom_id res chain seq x y z
N MET A 1 22.99 -10.92 -7.79
CA MET A 1 22.56 -9.97 -8.85
C MET A 1 21.89 -10.80 -9.93
N VAL A 2 20.65 -10.48 -10.26
CA VAL A 2 19.96 -11.08 -11.42
C VAL A 2 20.53 -10.41 -12.67
N ASP A 3 20.76 -11.17 -13.73
CA ASP A 3 21.26 -10.65 -15.00
C ASP A 3 20.27 -9.62 -15.57
N HIS A 4 20.77 -8.48 -16.05
CA HIS A 4 19.96 -7.42 -16.63
C HIS A 4 19.16 -7.91 -17.84
N VAL A 5 19.73 -8.84 -18.63
CA VAL A 5 19.05 -9.43 -19.79
C VAL A 5 17.83 -10.23 -19.35
N LEU A 6 17.93 -10.94 -18.22
CA LEU A 6 16.82 -11.69 -17.65
C LEU A 6 15.74 -10.73 -17.11
N PHE A 7 16.15 -9.63 -16.49
CA PHE A 7 15.23 -8.66 -15.89
C PHE A 7 14.36 -7.96 -16.96
N ASP A 8 14.96 -7.59 -18.09
CA ASP A 8 14.25 -6.94 -19.20
C ASP A 8 13.24 -7.87 -19.89
N GLU A 9 13.50 -9.18 -19.92
CA GLU A 9 12.61 -10.17 -20.56
C GLU A 9 11.32 -10.42 -19.75
N PHE A 10 11.32 -10.15 -18.44
CA PHE A 10 10.18 -10.40 -17.53
C PHE A 10 9.44 -9.14 -17.06
N ILE A 11 9.89 -7.94 -17.43
CA ILE A 11 9.22 -6.69 -17.08
C ILE A 11 8.20 -6.30 -18.14
N GLN A 12 7.05 -5.82 -17.70
CA GLN A 12 6.06 -5.19 -18.55
C GLN A 12 5.87 -3.74 -18.14
N GLU A 13 5.94 -2.84 -19.12
CA GLU A 13 5.51 -1.47 -18.94
C GLU A 13 3.99 -1.35 -19.15
N ARG A 14 3.33 -0.56 -18.30
CA ARG A 14 1.93 -0.19 -18.48
C ARG A 14 1.73 1.29 -18.25
N SER A 15 0.95 1.91 -19.14
CA SER A 15 0.46 3.28 -18.96
C SER A 15 -1.04 3.26 -18.67
N ILE A 16 -1.46 4.01 -17.66
CA ILE A 16 -2.87 4.10 -17.24
C ILE A 16 -3.24 5.58 -17.15
N PRO A 17 -4.39 6.03 -17.70
CA PRO A 17 -4.86 7.39 -17.48
C PRO A 17 -4.99 7.72 -15.99
N PHE A 18 -4.45 8.86 -15.57
CA PHE A 18 -4.48 9.27 -14.17
C PHE A 18 -5.25 10.58 -14.03
N ALA A 19 -6.57 10.52 -13.85
CA ALA A 19 -7.48 11.67 -13.84
C ALA A 19 -7.54 12.38 -12.47
N PRO A 20 -8.01 13.65 -12.39
CA PRO A 20 -8.26 14.30 -11.11
C PRO A 20 -9.14 13.44 -10.19
N GLY A 21 -8.78 13.38 -8.91
CA GLY A 21 -9.41 12.51 -7.93
C GLY A 21 -8.95 11.05 -7.96
N ASN A 22 -8.01 10.67 -8.85
CA ASN A 22 -7.36 9.37 -8.81
C ASN A 22 -6.26 9.35 -7.75
N VAL A 23 -6.08 8.16 -7.15
CA VAL A 23 -5.09 7.88 -6.11
C VAL A 23 -4.28 6.67 -6.56
N LEU A 24 -2.96 6.82 -6.59
CA LEU A 24 -2.01 5.73 -6.77
C LEU A 24 -1.37 5.44 -5.42
N VAL A 25 -1.39 4.18 -5.02
CA VAL A 25 -0.76 3.69 -3.78
C VAL A 25 0.24 2.62 -4.16
N LEU A 26 1.50 2.85 -3.81
CA LEU A 26 2.59 1.90 -3.95
C LEU A 26 3.04 1.49 -2.55
N TYR A 27 3.24 0.20 -2.32
CA TYR A 27 3.55 -0.33 -0.99
C TYR A 27 4.47 -1.54 -1.07
N THR A 28 5.21 -1.79 0.01
CA THR A 28 5.89 -3.07 0.24
C THR A 28 4.98 -4.04 0.98
N ASP A 29 5.25 -5.33 0.83
CA ASP A 29 4.56 -6.45 1.50
C ASP A 29 4.51 -6.32 3.03
N GLY A 30 5.50 -5.69 3.67
CA GLY A 30 5.48 -5.36 5.10
C GLY A 30 4.25 -4.58 5.59
N ILE A 31 3.47 -3.94 4.71
CA ILE A 31 2.14 -3.40 5.04
C ILE A 31 1.06 -4.49 5.05
N THR A 32 1.02 -5.33 4.01
CA THR A 32 -0.04 -6.32 3.82
C THR A 32 0.14 -7.58 4.66
N GLU A 33 1.37 -7.93 5.02
CA GLU A 33 1.71 -9.12 5.80
C GLU A 33 1.59 -8.91 7.32
N VAL A 34 1.24 -7.70 7.78
CA VAL A 34 0.95 -7.44 9.19
C VAL A 34 -0.09 -8.42 9.71
N THR A 35 0.24 -9.19 10.75
CA THR A 35 -0.68 -10.17 11.35
C THR A 35 -1.35 -9.66 12.62
N ASN A 36 -2.60 -10.07 12.83
CA ASN A 36 -3.31 -9.88 14.08
C ASN A 36 -3.00 -11.02 15.09
N GLU A 37 -3.67 -11.03 16.25
CA GLU A 37 -3.50 -12.05 17.29
C GLU A 37 -3.75 -13.48 16.81
N SER A 38 -4.69 -13.67 15.86
CA SER A 38 -5.00 -14.96 15.27
C SER A 38 -4.04 -15.38 14.15
N GLY A 39 -2.97 -14.61 13.90
CA GLY A 39 -2.04 -14.85 12.80
C GLY A 39 -2.61 -14.53 11.41
N LYS A 40 -3.74 -13.83 11.31
CA LYS A 40 -4.34 -13.45 10.02
C LYS A 40 -3.69 -12.17 9.51
N GLU A 41 -3.28 -12.15 8.26
CA GLU A 41 -2.71 -10.98 7.59
C GLU A 41 -3.72 -9.85 7.35
N PHE A 42 -3.21 -8.61 7.31
CA PHE A 42 -3.97 -7.40 6.98
C PHE A 42 -4.48 -7.46 5.54
N SER A 43 -3.65 -7.96 4.62
CA SER A 43 -3.91 -8.20 3.20
C SER A 43 -4.19 -6.95 2.35
N SER A 44 -3.99 -7.09 1.04
CA SER A 44 -4.28 -6.05 0.05
C SER A 44 -5.76 -5.61 0.01
N HIS A 45 -6.69 -6.50 0.40
CA HIS A 45 -8.12 -6.18 0.43
C HIS A 45 -8.43 -5.09 1.47
N ARG A 46 -7.91 -5.21 2.70
CA ARG A 46 -8.14 -4.19 3.73
C ARG A 46 -7.40 -2.90 3.42
N LEU A 47 -6.19 -2.99 2.85
CA LEU A 47 -5.48 -1.82 2.34
C LEU A 47 -6.34 -1.04 1.33
N LEU A 48 -6.89 -1.74 0.33
CA LEU A 48 -7.76 -1.13 -0.67
C LEU A 48 -9.02 -0.51 -0.05
N ASP A 49 -9.63 -1.15 0.93
CA ASP A 49 -10.81 -0.63 1.62
C ASP A 49 -10.50 0.66 2.39
N VAL A 50 -9.34 0.74 3.05
CA VAL A 50 -8.89 1.97 3.74
C VAL A 50 -8.69 3.10 2.73
N VAL A 51 -7.96 2.83 1.64
CA VAL A 51 -7.70 3.82 0.57
C VAL A 51 -9.01 4.30 -0.05
N ARG A 52 -9.98 3.41 -0.29
CA ARG A 52 -11.30 3.77 -0.83
C ARG A 52 -12.09 4.68 0.11
N ARG A 53 -12.05 4.45 1.42
CA ARG A 53 -12.72 5.28 2.43
C ARG A 53 -12.06 6.64 2.60
N ALA A 54 -10.74 6.69 2.48
CA ALA A 54 -9.93 7.90 2.61
C ALA A 54 -9.77 8.67 1.28
N ARG A 55 -10.32 8.18 0.16
CA ARG A 55 -10.00 8.66 -1.20
C ARG A 55 -10.15 10.16 -1.41
N ASP A 56 -11.05 10.82 -0.69
CA ASP A 56 -11.34 12.24 -0.83
C ASP A 56 -10.42 13.12 0.04
N GLN A 57 -9.64 12.52 0.95
CA GLN A 57 -8.66 13.18 1.81
C GLN A 57 -7.35 13.51 1.09
N LEU A 58 -6.48 14.29 1.71
CA LEU A 58 -5.14 14.58 1.19
C LEU A 58 -4.29 13.30 1.13
N ALA A 59 -3.29 13.29 0.26
CA ALA A 59 -2.42 12.12 0.08
C ALA A 59 -1.75 11.68 1.39
N ILE A 60 -1.33 12.63 2.23
CA ILE A 60 -0.75 12.36 3.54
C ILE A 60 -1.75 11.69 4.49
N GLU A 61 -3.00 12.17 4.51
CA GLU A 61 -4.07 11.64 5.37
C GLU A 61 -4.47 10.21 4.95
N ILE A 62 -4.42 9.91 3.65
CA ILE A 62 -4.61 8.54 3.15
C ILE A 62 -3.48 7.64 3.67
N GLY A 63 -2.23 8.13 3.63
CA GLY A 63 -1.07 7.41 4.14
C GLY A 63 -1.19 7.10 5.64
N ASP A 64 -1.52 8.12 6.42
CA ASP A 64 -1.73 8.00 7.87
C ASP A 64 -2.86 7.00 8.18
N ALA A 65 -3.98 7.07 7.45
CA ALA A 65 -5.09 6.13 7.61
C ALA A 65 -4.68 4.68 7.35
N VAL A 66 -3.79 4.43 6.37
CA VAL A 66 -3.26 3.08 6.08
C VAL A 66 -2.39 2.58 7.22
N PHE A 67 -1.44 3.38 7.70
CA PHE A 67 -0.57 2.98 8.82
C PHE A 67 -1.37 2.74 10.11
N ASP A 68 -2.32 3.62 10.41
CA ASP A 68 -3.21 3.48 11.56
C ASP A 68 -4.05 2.20 11.48
N ALA A 69 -4.62 1.91 10.32
CA ALA A 69 -5.42 0.71 10.13
C ALA A 69 -4.60 -0.58 10.30
N ALA A 70 -3.39 -0.62 9.72
CA ALA A 70 -2.48 -1.75 9.87
C ALA A 70 -2.03 -1.91 11.34
N SER A 71 -1.67 -0.82 12.01
CA SER A 71 -1.26 -0.81 13.42
C SER A 71 -2.39 -1.28 14.35
N ARG A 72 -3.61 -0.78 14.15
CA ARG A 72 -4.80 -1.23 14.91
C ARG A 72 -5.11 -2.69 14.66
N PHE A 73 -4.96 -3.16 13.43
CA PHE A 73 -5.16 -4.56 13.08
C PHE A 73 -4.15 -5.49 13.76
N ALA A 74 -2.90 -5.05 13.91
CA ALA A 74 -1.85 -5.79 14.61
C ALA A 74 -2.12 -5.97 16.12
N GLY A 75 -3.00 -5.15 16.71
CA GLY A 75 -3.37 -5.27 18.12
C GLY A 75 -2.22 -5.01 19.10
N GLY A 76 -1.25 -4.16 18.73
CA GLY A 76 -0.09 -3.85 19.58
C GLY A 76 1.05 -4.87 19.52
N ARG A 77 1.01 -5.84 18.60
CA ARG A 77 2.17 -6.67 18.28
C ARG A 77 3.31 -5.81 17.72
N ALA A 78 4.54 -6.21 18.01
CA ALA A 78 5.73 -5.57 17.44
C ALA A 78 5.68 -5.62 15.89
N ARG A 79 6.23 -4.59 15.25
CA ARG A 79 6.40 -4.57 13.78
C ARG A 79 7.20 -5.81 13.35
N GLN A 80 6.65 -6.52 12.37
CA GLN A 80 7.25 -7.75 11.87
C GLN A 80 8.26 -7.49 10.76
N ASP A 81 8.08 -6.40 10.01
CA ASP A 81 8.91 -6.02 8.86
C ASP A 81 8.88 -4.49 8.62
N ASP A 82 9.76 -4.00 7.75
CA ASP A 82 9.81 -2.61 7.30
C ASP A 82 8.62 -2.26 6.40
N GLN A 83 8.01 -1.11 6.70
CA GLN A 83 6.79 -0.67 6.04
C GLN A 83 7.06 0.56 5.18
N THR A 84 6.88 0.45 3.87
CA THR A 84 7.00 1.57 2.93
C THR A 84 5.69 1.81 2.21
N LEU A 85 5.27 3.08 2.12
CA LEU A 85 4.05 3.51 1.46
C LEU A 85 4.31 4.82 0.70
N ILE A 86 3.92 4.87 -0.57
CA ILE A 86 3.88 6.09 -1.37
C ILE A 86 2.45 6.31 -1.82
N VAL A 87 1.92 7.49 -1.53
CA VAL A 87 0.59 7.92 -1.98
C VAL A 87 0.75 9.11 -2.92
N VAL A 88 0.25 8.96 -4.14
CA VAL A 88 0.13 10.05 -5.12
C VAL A 88 -1.34 10.30 -5.37
N LYS A 89 -1.79 11.54 -5.18
CA LYS A 89 -3.15 11.95 -5.48
C LYS A 89 -3.13 13.08 -6.50
N ARG A 90 -3.84 12.91 -7.62
CA ARG A 90 -4.03 14.01 -8.57
C ARG A 90 -5.16 14.91 -8.06
N THR A 91 -4.82 16.12 -7.68
CA THR A 91 -5.80 17.17 -7.35
C THR A 91 -6.39 17.77 -8.64
N GLY A 92 -7.52 18.47 -8.50
CA GLY A 92 -8.09 19.29 -9.56
C GLY A 92 -7.25 20.51 -9.87
#